data_AF-A0A1G1W2N1-F1
#
_entry.id   AF-A0A1G1W2N1-F1
#
_cell.length_a   1.000
_cell.length_b   1.000
_cell.length_c   1.000
_cell.angle_alpha   90.00
_cell.angle_beta   90.00
_cell.angle_gamma   90.00
#
_symmetry.space_group_name_H-M   'P 1'
#
loop_
_entity.id
_entity.type
_entity.pdbx_description
1 polymer ?
#
loop_
_entity_poly.entity_id
_entity_poly.type
_entity_poly.pdbx_seq_one_letter_code
_entity_poly.pdbx_strand_id
1 'polypeptide(L)'
;MSLLKNKIFILVVVVLLVLAGVVGYKFFSIYAFNSLSKELEPGNKELFDGFKDEVAGSNRINLNILKASQSLSDPTSFSKDNVDKYLDQAKTEYNNSADTYKKGLDKLDSSVSKLDNLSKIPLWLGSDQKKFVSDVTDSLDAYKAARKADYDFMVKTKPVFDNSLQVIGDTAVLYGHTLTLASAKTEEEAMAALTQNFSQLAPLEKYSKDSYKFEGQDTLAAEYPDSYKAFAAFKTVFGQYYLAIKGLSEGDMSQAAKLTEIGASFVDSISALQNPFMELSAKAKPNTTKIKDAYASYTKALDFYSEKKLYSKENKLVQNNQNKAVVFAYAIQLYEIDKNKPPASESFSDLLSTLRGSNYLSSDLKYNENDFSYTSDGAMYFEIGYKDEVSNKMEIFVIGVKEAVTTSLGASTQVVKIKDVEINLNFANTLVNYISSLTY
;
A
#
# COMPACT_ATOMS: atom_id res chain seq x y z
N MET A 1 39.15 -21.20 -71.12
CA MET A 1 37.97 -21.33 -70.24
C MET A 1 36.94 -20.29 -70.69
N SER A 2 35.69 -20.65 -71.03
CA SER A 2 34.76 -19.68 -71.62
C SER A 2 34.38 -18.58 -70.62
N LEU A 3 34.20 -17.34 -71.09
CA LEU A 3 33.79 -16.16 -70.29
C LEU A 3 32.54 -16.42 -69.42
N LEU A 4 31.69 -17.36 -69.83
CA LEU A 4 30.50 -17.79 -69.10
C LEU A 4 30.87 -18.55 -67.80
N LYS A 5 31.90 -19.41 -67.82
CA LYS A 5 32.34 -20.18 -66.66
C LYS A 5 32.97 -19.29 -65.56
N ASN A 6 33.69 -18.24 -65.94
CA ASN A 6 34.25 -17.28 -64.98
C ASN A 6 33.17 -16.42 -64.30
N LYS A 7 32.13 -16.00 -65.03
CA LYS A 7 31.00 -15.24 -64.45
C LYS A 7 30.19 -16.09 -63.45
N ILE A 8 29.97 -17.36 -63.76
CA ILE A 8 29.29 -18.31 -62.86
C ILE A 8 30.16 -18.58 -61.61
N PHE A 9 31.47 -18.75 -61.77
CA PHE A 9 32.39 -18.94 -60.64
C PHE A 9 32.42 -17.73 -59.69
N ILE A 10 32.53 -16.51 -60.23
CA ILE A 10 32.51 -15.27 -59.42
C ILE A 10 31.16 -15.14 -58.69
N LEU A 11 30.04 -15.42 -59.37
CA LEU A 11 28.71 -15.40 -58.75
C LEU A 11 28.62 -16.39 -57.58
N VAL A 12 29.09 -17.63 -57.76
CA VAL A 12 29.10 -18.65 -56.71
C VAL A 12 29.96 -18.22 -55.52
N VAL A 13 31.14 -17.64 -55.75
CA VAL A 13 32.02 -17.13 -54.68
C VAL A 13 31.36 -15.95 -53.94
N VAL A 14 30.73 -15.02 -54.64
CA VAL A 14 30.00 -13.90 -54.02
C VAL A 14 28.82 -14.40 -53.19
N VAL A 15 28.05 -15.37 -53.71
CA VAL A 15 26.93 -15.97 -52.96
C VAL A 15 27.45 -16.69 -51.71
N LEU A 16 28.56 -17.44 -51.78
CA LEU A 16 29.17 -18.09 -50.63
C LEU A 16 29.69 -17.09 -49.59
N LEU A 17 30.30 -15.97 -50.01
CA LEU A 17 30.75 -14.91 -49.11
C LEU A 17 29.58 -14.18 -48.44
N VAL A 18 28.50 -13.92 -49.18
CA VAL A 18 27.26 -13.35 -48.63
C VAL A 18 26.61 -14.32 -47.64
N LEU A 19 26.53 -15.61 -47.96
CA LEU A 19 25.99 -16.63 -47.05
C LEU A 19 26.86 -16.77 -45.79
N ALA A 20 28.19 -16.81 -45.92
CA ALA A 20 29.11 -16.84 -44.78
C ALA A 20 29.01 -15.57 -43.92
N GLY A 21 28.87 -14.39 -44.54
CA GLY A 21 28.63 -13.13 -43.85
C GLY A 21 27.29 -13.09 -43.12
N VAL A 22 26.21 -13.59 -43.73
CA VAL A 22 24.88 -13.68 -43.13
C VAL A 22 24.85 -14.68 -41.96
N VAL A 23 25.51 -15.83 -42.11
CA VAL A 23 25.62 -16.83 -41.04
C VAL A 23 26.49 -16.31 -39.89
N GLY A 24 27.62 -15.67 -40.19
CA GLY A 24 28.48 -15.03 -39.21
C GLY A 24 27.76 -13.92 -38.45
N TYR A 25 27.07 -13.02 -39.15
CA TYR A 25 26.23 -11.99 -38.55
C TYR A 25 25.17 -12.58 -37.61
N LYS A 26 24.44 -13.62 -38.05
CA LYS A 26 23.46 -14.31 -37.20
C LYS A 26 24.10 -14.91 -35.95
N PHE A 27 25.29 -15.50 -36.07
CA PHE A 27 25.99 -16.09 -34.92
C PHE A 27 26.42 -15.02 -33.90
N PHE A 28 27.03 -13.92 -34.36
CA PHE A 28 27.40 -12.80 -33.48
C PHE A 28 26.17 -12.11 -32.86
N SER A 29 25.11 -11.96 -33.63
CA SER A 29 23.80 -11.47 -33.18
C SER A 29 23.24 -12.30 -32.03
N ILE A 30 23.30 -13.63 -32.14
CA ILE A 30 22.87 -14.55 -31.09
C ILE A 30 23.78 -14.44 -29.86
N TYR A 31 25.10 -14.38 -30.05
CA TYR A 31 26.05 -14.27 -28.93
C TYR A 31 25.87 -12.98 -28.12
N ALA A 32 25.79 -11.84 -28.81
CA ALA A 32 25.56 -10.53 -28.18
C ALA A 32 24.24 -10.51 -27.41
N PHE A 33 23.17 -11.04 -28.01
CA PHE A 33 21.87 -11.14 -27.38
C PHE A 33 21.84 -12.11 -26.18
N ASN A 34 22.59 -13.21 -26.23
CA ASN A 34 22.71 -14.13 -25.10
C ASN A 34 23.46 -13.51 -23.91
N SER A 35 24.45 -12.65 -24.17
CA SER A 35 25.13 -11.90 -23.11
C SER A 35 24.15 -10.94 -22.43
N LEU A 36 23.38 -10.20 -23.22
CA LEU A 36 22.31 -9.30 -22.76
C LEU A 36 21.29 -10.02 -21.88
N SER A 37 20.76 -11.16 -22.34
CA SER A 37 19.78 -11.93 -21.60
C SER A 37 20.29 -12.43 -20.24
N LYS A 38 21.58 -12.77 -20.13
CA LYS A 38 22.19 -13.19 -18.85
C LYS A 38 22.34 -12.05 -17.85
N GLU A 39 22.52 -10.83 -18.34
CA GLU A 39 22.61 -9.64 -17.48
C GLU A 39 21.23 -9.17 -17.01
N LEU A 40 20.20 -9.39 -17.81
CA LEU A 40 18.81 -9.07 -17.47
C LEU A 40 18.20 -9.99 -16.41
N GLU A 41 18.58 -11.26 -16.38
CA GLU A 41 17.98 -12.28 -15.52
C GLU A 41 18.08 -11.94 -14.02
N PRO A 42 19.27 -11.62 -13.45
CA PRO A 42 19.37 -11.18 -12.07
C PRO A 42 18.55 -9.92 -11.79
N GLY A 43 18.54 -8.96 -12.72
CA GLY A 43 17.77 -7.73 -12.60
C GLY A 43 16.26 -8.00 -12.53
N ASN A 44 15.73 -8.87 -13.39
CA ASN A 44 14.32 -9.24 -13.39
C ASN A 44 13.89 -9.89 -12.06
N LYS A 45 14.72 -10.81 -11.56
CA LYS A 45 14.47 -11.46 -10.28
C LYS A 45 14.52 -10.47 -9.13
N GLU A 46 15.51 -9.59 -9.10
CA GLU A 46 15.63 -8.56 -8.07
C GLU A 46 14.47 -7.56 -8.07
N LEU A 47 13.94 -7.20 -9.25
CA LEU A 47 12.76 -6.35 -9.38
C LEU A 47 11.51 -7.03 -8.80
N PHE A 48 11.32 -8.31 -9.10
CA PHE A 48 10.20 -9.08 -8.57
C PHE A 48 10.30 -9.30 -7.06
N ASP A 49 11.47 -9.71 -6.56
CA ASP A 49 11.71 -9.92 -5.13
C ASP A 49 11.52 -8.60 -4.34
N GLY A 50 12.03 -7.48 -4.88
CA GLY A 50 11.83 -6.15 -4.28
C GLY A 50 10.36 -5.75 -4.20
N PHE A 51 9.59 -5.97 -5.28
CA PHE A 51 8.15 -5.73 -5.26
C PHE A 51 7.42 -6.60 -4.21
N LYS A 52 7.80 -7.87 -4.10
CA LYS A 52 7.22 -8.79 -3.12
C LYS A 52 7.45 -8.32 -1.69
N ASP A 53 8.67 -7.88 -1.37
CA ASP A 53 9.02 -7.36 -0.04
C ASP A 53 8.24 -6.08 0.31
N GLU A 54 7.98 -5.22 -0.67
CA GLU A 54 7.22 -3.98 -0.49
C GLU A 54 5.74 -4.24 -0.24
N VAL A 55 5.12 -5.14 -1.02
CA VAL A 55 3.73 -5.55 -0.77
C VAL A 55 3.60 -6.21 0.60
N ALA A 56 4.56 -7.07 0.98
CA ALA A 56 4.60 -7.65 2.31
C ALA A 56 4.72 -6.58 3.41
N GLY A 57 5.58 -5.57 3.23
CA GLY A 57 5.72 -4.43 4.14
C GLY A 57 4.42 -3.64 4.27
N SER A 58 3.79 -3.28 3.15
CA SER A 58 2.49 -2.59 3.13
C SER A 58 1.40 -3.40 3.86
N ASN A 59 1.35 -4.72 3.62
CA ASN A 59 0.42 -5.62 4.31
C ASN A 59 0.66 -5.64 5.82
N ARG A 60 1.93 -5.65 6.27
CA ARG A 60 2.26 -5.60 7.71
C ARG A 60 1.83 -4.26 8.33
N ILE A 61 2.04 -3.14 7.65
CA ILE A 61 1.57 -1.81 8.11
C ILE A 61 0.05 -1.85 8.31
N ASN A 62 -0.70 -2.25 7.28
CA ASN A 62 -2.16 -2.31 7.32
C ASN A 62 -2.67 -3.26 8.41
N LEU A 63 -2.05 -4.43 8.55
CA LEU A 63 -2.40 -5.41 9.60
C LEU A 63 -2.16 -4.86 11.01
N ASN A 64 -1.08 -4.13 11.23
CA ASN A 64 -0.80 -3.55 12.53
C ASN A 64 -1.78 -2.43 12.88
N ILE A 65 -2.12 -1.56 11.92
CA ILE A 65 -3.18 -0.55 12.12
C ILE A 65 -4.53 -1.24 12.39
N LEU A 66 -4.83 -2.32 11.69
CA LEU A 66 -6.03 -3.12 11.94
C LEU A 66 -6.08 -3.65 13.37
N LYS A 67 -5.00 -4.29 13.82
CA LYS A 67 -4.93 -4.87 15.16
C LYS A 67 -5.00 -3.81 16.26
N ALA A 68 -4.39 -2.65 16.04
CA ALA A 68 -4.55 -1.49 16.93
C ALA A 68 -6.03 -1.07 17.01
N SER A 69 -6.71 -1.00 15.87
CA SER A 69 -8.13 -0.61 15.77
C SER A 69 -9.05 -1.66 16.41
N GLN A 70 -8.79 -2.95 16.19
CA GLN A 70 -9.52 -4.05 16.84
C GLN A 70 -9.35 -4.01 18.36
N SER A 71 -8.15 -3.72 18.84
CA SER A 71 -7.88 -3.57 20.27
C SER A 71 -8.68 -2.40 20.89
N LEU A 72 -9.07 -1.39 20.09
CA LEU A 72 -9.95 -0.30 20.52
C LEU A 72 -11.44 -0.67 20.51
N SER A 73 -11.84 -1.72 19.80
CA SER A 73 -13.26 -2.04 19.56
C SER A 73 -13.91 -2.94 20.62
N ASP A 74 -13.12 -3.68 21.41
CA ASP A 74 -13.63 -4.58 22.45
C ASP A 74 -13.29 -4.05 23.86
N PRO A 75 -14.28 -3.55 24.63
CA PRO A 75 -14.09 -3.07 25.99
C PRO A 75 -13.54 -4.12 26.96
N THR A 76 -13.85 -5.39 26.73
CA THR A 76 -13.52 -6.48 27.67
C THR A 76 -12.09 -6.99 27.53
N SER A 77 -11.46 -6.70 26.38
CA SER A 77 -10.08 -7.10 26.07
C SER A 77 -9.17 -5.91 25.74
N PHE A 78 -9.66 -4.67 25.90
CA PHE A 78 -8.88 -3.46 25.65
C PHE A 78 -7.58 -3.45 26.45
N SER A 79 -6.49 -3.12 25.76
CA SER A 79 -5.19 -2.88 26.35
C SER A 79 -4.48 -1.79 25.57
N LYS A 80 -4.17 -0.69 26.27
CA LYS A 80 -3.38 0.40 25.70
C LYS A 80 -1.99 -0.09 25.25
N ASP A 81 -1.35 -0.96 26.03
CA ASP A 81 -0.06 -1.54 25.67
C ASP A 81 -0.12 -2.32 24.35
N ASN A 82 -1.22 -3.04 24.09
CA ASN A 82 -1.42 -3.72 22.82
C ASN A 82 -1.60 -2.73 21.67
N VAL A 83 -2.39 -1.67 21.85
CA VAL A 83 -2.56 -0.61 20.85
C VAL A 83 -1.19 0.02 20.52
N ASP A 84 -0.46 0.47 21.54
CA ASP A 84 0.85 1.11 21.37
C ASP A 84 1.85 0.18 20.67
N LYS A 85 1.90 -1.09 21.08
CA LYS A 85 2.74 -2.11 20.44
C LYS A 85 2.45 -2.22 18.94
N TYR A 86 1.17 -2.29 18.55
CA TYR A 86 0.82 -2.39 17.14
C TYR A 86 1.11 -1.10 16.37
N LEU A 87 0.91 0.08 16.97
CA LEU A 87 1.26 1.36 16.33
C LEU A 87 2.78 1.51 16.14
N ASP A 88 3.58 1.11 17.12
CA ASP A 88 5.05 1.09 17.02
C ASP A 88 5.54 0.11 15.94
N GLN A 89 4.90 -1.05 15.83
CA GLN A 89 5.16 -2.00 14.74
C GLN A 89 4.78 -1.40 13.38
N ALA A 90 3.63 -0.74 13.25
CA ALA A 90 3.24 -0.06 12.01
C ALA A 90 4.25 1.01 11.60
N LYS A 91 4.73 1.83 12.56
CA LYS A 91 5.75 2.85 12.32
C LYS A 91 7.09 2.26 11.90
N THR A 92 7.50 1.17 12.54
CA THR A 92 8.74 0.46 12.19
C THR A 92 8.66 -0.12 10.78
N GLU A 93 7.54 -0.76 10.43
CA GLU A 93 7.31 -1.31 9.10
C GLU A 93 7.25 -0.23 8.01
N TYR A 94 6.68 0.94 8.31
CA TYR A 94 6.70 2.09 7.39
C TYR A 94 8.12 2.54 7.05
N ASN A 95 8.97 2.70 8.06
CA ASN A 95 10.37 3.10 7.85
C ASN A 95 11.16 2.01 7.11
N ASN A 96 10.97 0.73 7.47
CA ASN A 96 11.61 -0.38 6.78
C ASN A 96 11.17 -0.48 5.32
N SER A 97 9.88 -0.28 5.04
CA SER A 97 9.33 -0.25 3.69
C SER A 97 9.96 0.85 2.86
N ALA A 98 10.14 2.04 3.44
CA ALA A 98 10.80 3.16 2.78
C ALA A 98 12.25 2.86 2.36
N ASP A 99 13.02 2.20 3.23
CA ASP A 99 14.39 1.79 2.95
C ASP A 99 14.45 0.70 1.87
N THR A 100 13.55 -0.28 1.92
CA THR A 100 13.43 -1.33 0.89
C THR A 100 13.11 -0.71 -0.47
N TYR A 101 12.16 0.21 -0.51
CA TYR A 101 11.75 0.92 -1.71
C TYR A 101 12.93 1.68 -2.34
N LYS A 102 13.70 2.41 -1.51
CA LYS A 102 14.88 3.15 -1.96
C LYS A 102 15.96 2.22 -2.53
N LYS A 103 16.24 1.09 -1.86
CA LYS A 103 17.18 0.09 -2.38
C LYS A 103 16.72 -0.50 -3.73
N GLY A 104 15.41 -0.72 -3.88
CA GLY A 104 14.82 -1.15 -5.14
C GLY A 104 15.04 -0.14 -6.28
N LEU A 105 14.89 1.16 -5.99
CA LEU A 105 15.20 2.24 -6.93
C LEU A 105 16.68 2.25 -7.33
N ASP A 106 17.60 2.14 -6.38
CA ASP A 106 19.05 2.15 -6.66
C ASP A 106 19.47 0.96 -7.55
N LYS A 107 18.85 -0.21 -7.34
CA LYS A 107 19.06 -1.41 -8.17
C LYS A 107 18.51 -1.24 -9.58
N LEU A 108 17.33 -0.65 -9.70
CA LEU A 108 16.70 -0.36 -11.00
C LEU A 108 17.55 0.65 -11.79
N ASP A 109 18.10 1.67 -11.14
CA ASP A 109 19.03 2.64 -11.73
C ASP A 109 20.27 1.98 -12.36
N SER A 110 20.87 1.05 -11.62
CA SER A 110 22.00 0.26 -12.11
C SER A 110 21.61 -0.61 -13.31
N SER A 111 20.43 -1.23 -13.26
CA SER A 111 19.94 -2.12 -14.31
C SER A 111 19.61 -1.37 -15.61
N VAL A 112 18.91 -0.25 -15.52
CA VAL A 112 18.64 0.66 -16.65
C VAL A 112 19.94 1.12 -17.29
N SER A 113 20.91 1.59 -16.49
CA SER A 113 22.18 2.10 -16.99
C SER A 113 22.99 1.04 -17.74
N LYS A 114 22.96 -0.22 -17.28
CA LYS A 114 23.60 -1.35 -17.97
C LYS A 114 22.94 -1.62 -19.32
N LEU A 115 21.61 -1.65 -19.36
CA LEU A 115 20.85 -1.93 -20.58
C LEU A 115 20.98 -0.84 -21.63
N ASP A 116 20.95 0.43 -21.21
CA ASP A 116 21.19 1.57 -22.09
C ASP A 116 22.62 1.53 -22.68
N ASN A 117 23.62 1.12 -21.90
CA ASN A 117 24.98 0.96 -22.44
C ASN A 117 25.09 -0.18 -23.46
N LEU A 118 24.30 -1.25 -23.29
CA LEU A 118 24.34 -2.40 -24.19
C LEU A 118 23.47 -2.21 -25.45
N SER A 119 22.38 -1.43 -25.35
CA SER A 119 21.56 -1.02 -26.50
C SER A 119 22.36 -0.21 -27.54
N LYS A 120 23.40 0.49 -27.06
CA LYS A 120 24.37 1.25 -27.85
C LYS A 120 25.42 0.39 -28.55
N ILE A 121 25.33 -0.95 -28.52
CA ILE A 121 26.17 -1.88 -29.29
C ILE A 121 25.39 -2.33 -30.55
N PRO A 122 25.26 -1.49 -31.60
CA PRO A 122 24.15 -1.56 -32.55
C PRO A 122 24.47 -2.43 -33.78
N LEU A 123 25.73 -2.79 -33.98
CA LEU A 123 26.23 -3.37 -35.23
C LEU A 123 25.83 -4.83 -35.46
N TRP A 124 25.44 -5.55 -34.41
CA TRP A 124 25.30 -7.01 -34.49
C TRP A 124 23.90 -7.53 -34.15
N LEU A 125 22.96 -6.71 -33.67
CA LEU A 125 21.60 -7.19 -33.31
C LEU A 125 20.63 -7.19 -34.51
N GLY A 126 19.84 -8.26 -34.64
CA GLY A 126 18.72 -8.33 -35.59
C GLY A 126 17.59 -7.35 -35.25
N SER A 127 16.64 -7.14 -36.18
CA SER A 127 15.52 -6.19 -36.00
C SER A 127 14.69 -6.46 -34.75
N ASP A 128 14.31 -7.73 -34.53
CA ASP A 128 13.46 -8.12 -33.40
C ASP A 128 14.20 -8.01 -32.07
N GLN A 129 15.51 -8.28 -32.06
CA GLN A 129 16.36 -8.11 -30.88
C GLN A 129 16.55 -6.63 -30.51
N LYS A 130 16.74 -5.76 -31.51
CA LYS A 130 16.80 -4.30 -31.31
C LYS A 130 15.50 -3.76 -30.73
N LYS A 131 14.36 -4.23 -31.25
CA LYS A 131 13.04 -3.89 -30.73
C LYS A 131 12.88 -4.33 -29.27
N PHE A 132 13.22 -5.58 -28.94
CA PHE A 132 13.16 -6.07 -27.56
C PHE A 132 13.99 -5.21 -26.59
N VAL A 133 15.24 -4.88 -26.95
CA VAL A 133 16.11 -4.06 -26.11
C VAL A 133 15.51 -2.65 -25.90
N SER A 134 15.00 -2.02 -26.96
CA SER A 134 14.32 -0.72 -26.86
C SER A 134 13.11 -0.79 -25.93
N ASP A 135 12.20 -1.73 -26.19
CA ASP A 135 10.95 -1.87 -25.44
C ASP A 135 11.22 -2.14 -23.94
N VAL A 136 12.25 -2.93 -23.62
CA VAL A 136 12.67 -3.18 -22.23
C VAL A 136 13.28 -1.94 -21.58
N THR A 137 14.21 -1.26 -22.24
CA THR A 137 14.85 -0.04 -21.69
C THR A 137 13.82 1.04 -21.44
N ASP A 138 12.96 1.34 -22.42
CA ASP A 138 11.93 2.37 -22.31
C ASP A 138 10.94 2.07 -21.18
N SER A 139 10.56 0.79 -21.02
CA SER A 139 9.66 0.36 -19.96
C SER A 139 10.30 0.45 -18.57
N LEU A 140 11.58 0.10 -18.43
CA LEU A 140 12.29 0.20 -17.16
C LEU A 140 12.58 1.65 -16.76
N ASP A 141 12.86 2.54 -17.72
CA ASP A 141 12.97 3.98 -17.50
C ASP A 141 11.64 4.59 -17.02
N ALA A 142 10.54 4.24 -17.69
CA ALA A 142 9.21 4.66 -17.28
C ALA A 142 8.86 4.13 -15.88
N TYR A 143 9.20 2.86 -15.60
CA TYR A 143 8.98 2.24 -14.29
C TYR A 143 9.79 2.97 -13.21
N LYS A 144 11.07 3.24 -13.47
CA LYS A 144 11.95 4.01 -12.57
C LYS A 144 11.37 5.38 -12.24
N ALA A 145 10.96 6.15 -13.24
CA ALA A 145 10.40 7.47 -13.05
C ALA A 145 9.11 7.43 -12.20
N ALA A 146 8.23 6.47 -12.48
CA ALA A 146 6.98 6.27 -11.74
C ALA A 146 7.25 5.85 -10.28
N ARG A 147 8.17 4.90 -10.09
CA ARG A 147 8.59 4.41 -8.78
C ARG A 147 9.22 5.52 -7.93
N LYS A 148 10.06 6.36 -8.53
CA LYS A 148 10.66 7.51 -7.84
C LYS A 148 9.60 8.50 -7.39
N ALA A 149 8.63 8.82 -8.25
CA ALA A 149 7.54 9.72 -7.89
C ALA A 149 6.70 9.19 -6.72
N ASP A 150 6.48 7.86 -6.66
CA ASP A 150 5.77 7.21 -5.58
C ASP A 150 6.57 7.18 -4.26
N TYR A 151 7.90 6.95 -4.33
CA TYR A 151 8.78 7.09 -3.18
C TYR A 151 8.79 8.52 -2.63
N ASP A 152 8.94 9.52 -3.50
CA ASP A 152 8.93 10.93 -3.11
C ASP A 152 7.57 11.30 -2.48
N PHE A 153 6.47 10.73 -2.99
CA PHE A 153 5.13 10.85 -2.40
C PHE A 153 5.09 10.26 -0.98
N MET A 154 5.54 9.00 -0.79
CA MET A 154 5.58 8.34 0.52
C MET A 154 6.43 9.12 1.55
N VAL A 155 7.57 9.69 1.14
CA VAL A 155 8.39 10.55 2.02
C VAL A 155 7.62 11.82 2.39
N LYS A 156 6.99 12.47 1.41
CA LYS A 156 6.20 13.70 1.61
C LYS A 156 4.99 13.48 2.51
N THR A 157 4.35 12.32 2.44
CA THR A 157 3.13 12.00 3.19
C THR A 157 3.39 11.40 4.56
N LYS A 158 4.65 11.21 4.95
CA LYS A 158 5.02 10.69 6.27
C LYS A 158 4.33 11.44 7.44
N PRO A 159 4.20 12.78 7.44
CA PRO A 159 3.47 13.47 8.50
C PRO A 159 1.98 13.08 8.58
N VAL A 160 1.30 12.81 7.45
CA VAL A 160 -0.09 12.32 7.47
C VAL A 160 -0.15 10.99 8.20
N PHE A 161 0.75 10.07 7.88
CA PHE A 161 0.82 8.75 8.50
C PHE A 161 1.13 8.83 10.01
N ASP A 162 2.17 9.57 10.40
CA ASP A 162 2.57 9.69 11.80
C ASP A 162 1.49 10.38 12.65
N ASN A 163 0.84 11.43 12.13
CA ASN A 163 -0.26 12.10 12.82
C ASN A 163 -1.48 11.17 12.97
N SER A 164 -1.79 10.34 11.97
CA SER A 164 -2.85 9.32 12.09
C SER A 164 -2.54 8.30 13.19
N LEU A 165 -1.31 7.78 13.27
CA LEU A 165 -0.91 6.88 14.36
C LEU A 165 -1.01 7.58 15.73
N GLN A 166 -0.60 8.84 15.80
CA GLN A 166 -0.72 9.63 17.04
C GLN A 166 -2.18 9.77 17.48
N VAL A 167 -3.10 10.07 16.56
CA VAL A 167 -4.53 10.18 16.85
C VAL A 167 -5.12 8.84 17.32
N ILE A 168 -4.71 7.72 16.73
CA ILE A 168 -5.15 6.37 17.18
C ILE A 168 -4.64 6.10 18.61
N GLY A 169 -3.36 6.42 18.90
CA GLY A 169 -2.79 6.24 20.23
C GLY A 169 -3.43 7.14 21.29
N ASP A 170 -3.72 8.39 20.95
CA ASP A 170 -4.39 9.35 21.83
C ASP A 170 -5.88 9.00 22.03
N THR A 171 -6.52 8.38 21.03
CA THR A 171 -7.83 7.76 21.17
C THR A 171 -7.81 6.61 22.19
N ALA A 172 -6.75 5.79 22.20
CA ALA A 172 -6.59 4.73 23.19
C ALA A 172 -6.44 5.26 24.62
N VAL A 173 -5.73 6.38 24.79
CA VAL A 173 -5.60 7.08 26.09
C VAL A 173 -6.98 7.51 26.59
N LEU A 174 -7.74 8.18 25.74
CA LEU A 174 -9.09 8.64 26.05
C LEU A 174 -10.00 7.45 26.41
N TYR A 175 -9.98 6.40 25.59
CA TYR A 175 -10.82 5.23 25.77
C TYR A 175 -10.51 4.48 27.08
N GLY A 176 -9.23 4.24 27.39
CA GLY A 176 -8.82 3.60 28.65
C GLY A 176 -9.26 4.38 29.89
N HIS A 177 -9.18 5.72 29.84
CA HIS A 177 -9.68 6.58 30.91
C HIS A 177 -11.21 6.44 31.05
N THR A 178 -11.95 6.47 29.94
CA THR A 178 -13.42 6.30 29.98
C THR A 178 -13.87 4.94 30.49
N LEU A 179 -13.17 3.85 30.17
CA LEU A 179 -13.48 2.52 30.70
C LEU A 179 -13.29 2.45 32.21
N THR A 180 -12.25 3.12 32.74
CA THR A 180 -12.02 3.21 34.18
C THR A 180 -13.19 3.91 34.87
N LEU A 181 -13.68 5.01 34.29
CA LEU A 181 -14.86 5.73 34.80
C LEU A 181 -16.14 4.88 34.71
N ALA A 182 -16.34 4.15 33.61
CA ALA A 182 -17.52 3.32 33.40
C ALA A 182 -17.64 2.14 34.38
N SER A 183 -16.55 1.79 35.08
CA SER A 183 -16.54 0.74 36.09
C SER A 183 -17.06 1.19 37.47
N ALA A 184 -17.22 2.51 37.69
CA ALA A 184 -17.75 3.06 38.93
C ALA A 184 -19.26 2.79 39.07
N LYS A 185 -19.70 2.43 40.27
CA LYS A 185 -21.10 2.11 40.58
C LYS A 185 -21.82 3.23 41.34
N THR A 186 -21.05 4.16 41.91
CA THR A 186 -21.56 5.31 42.67
C THR A 186 -20.89 6.62 42.20
N GLU A 187 -21.48 7.75 42.55
CA GLU A 187 -20.92 9.08 42.24
C GLU A 187 -19.57 9.30 42.94
N GLU A 188 -19.45 8.91 44.21
CA GLU A 188 -18.19 9.00 44.97
C GLU A 188 -17.09 8.16 44.33
N GLU A 189 -17.42 6.96 43.84
CA GLU A 189 -16.49 6.11 43.09
C GLU A 189 -16.09 6.76 41.75
N ALA A 190 -17.04 7.34 41.03
CA ALA A 190 -16.78 8.00 39.74
C ALA A 190 -15.90 9.25 39.91
N MET A 191 -16.18 10.09 40.91
CA MET A 191 -15.41 11.29 41.22
C MET A 191 -14.01 10.97 41.76
N ALA A 192 -13.89 9.94 42.61
CA ALA A 192 -12.60 9.44 43.05
C ALA A 192 -11.79 8.87 41.87
N ALA A 193 -12.41 8.08 41.01
CA ALA A 193 -11.76 7.52 39.82
C ALA A 193 -11.33 8.61 38.84
N LEU A 194 -12.15 9.64 38.63
CA LEU A 194 -11.82 10.78 37.78
C LEU A 194 -10.57 11.50 38.27
N THR A 195 -10.50 11.78 39.57
CA THR A 195 -9.37 12.47 40.19
C THR A 195 -8.11 11.61 40.20
N GLN A 196 -8.23 10.34 40.62
CA GLN A 196 -7.10 9.41 40.73
C GLN A 196 -6.49 9.05 39.37
N ASN A 197 -7.30 9.02 38.31
CA ASN A 197 -6.86 8.62 36.97
C ASN A 197 -6.67 9.79 36.00
N PHE A 198 -6.81 11.05 36.45
CA PHE A 198 -6.61 12.22 35.58
C PHE A 198 -5.21 12.26 34.94
N SER A 199 -4.18 11.78 35.66
CA SER A 199 -2.80 11.71 35.16
C SER A 199 -2.66 10.86 33.90
N GLN A 200 -3.58 9.92 33.65
CA GLN A 200 -3.61 9.13 32.42
C GLN A 200 -3.91 9.99 31.18
N LEU A 201 -4.59 11.12 31.34
CA LEU A 201 -4.90 12.06 30.26
C LEU A 201 -3.78 13.06 29.97
N ALA A 202 -2.65 13.02 30.71
CA ALA A 202 -1.52 13.92 30.49
C ALA A 202 -1.05 13.99 29.02
N PRO A 203 -1.02 12.89 28.23
CA PRO A 203 -0.68 12.96 26.81
C PRO A 203 -1.60 13.85 25.97
N LEU A 204 -2.85 14.07 26.40
CA LEU A 204 -3.84 14.90 25.71
C LEU A 204 -3.73 16.39 26.04
N GLU A 205 -3.01 16.77 27.11
CA GLU A 205 -2.85 18.17 27.53
C GLU A 205 -2.37 19.06 26.37
N LYS A 206 -1.46 18.53 25.54
CA LYS A 206 -0.91 19.23 24.37
C LYS A 206 -2.01 19.83 23.48
N TYR A 207 -3.15 19.16 23.33
CA TYR A 207 -4.24 19.60 22.46
C TYR A 207 -5.00 20.81 23.00
N SER A 208 -4.95 21.06 24.32
CA SER A 208 -5.54 22.26 24.94
C SER A 208 -4.72 23.53 24.71
N LYS A 209 -3.52 23.42 24.14
CA LYS A 209 -2.62 24.54 23.90
C LYS A 209 -2.79 25.07 22.47
N ASP A 210 -3.05 26.36 22.33
CA ASP A 210 -3.13 27.03 21.02
C ASP A 210 -1.85 26.84 20.19
N SER A 211 -0.70 26.77 20.86
CA SER A 211 0.62 26.59 20.24
C SER A 211 0.86 25.19 19.68
N TYR A 212 0.10 24.18 20.10
CA TYR A 212 0.28 22.83 19.58
C TYR A 212 -0.15 22.75 18.11
N LYS A 213 0.71 22.16 17.29
CA LYS A 213 0.46 21.90 15.87
C LYS A 213 0.83 20.47 15.57
N PHE A 214 0.07 19.85 14.67
CA PHE A 214 0.48 18.57 14.10
C PHE A 214 1.73 18.75 13.24
N GLU A 215 2.49 17.68 13.07
CA GLU A 215 3.67 17.71 12.22
C GLU A 215 3.26 18.05 10.78
N GLY A 216 3.97 18.99 10.16
CA GLY A 216 3.70 19.40 8.77
C GLY A 216 2.36 20.11 8.56
N GLN A 217 1.74 20.68 9.60
CA GLN A 217 0.40 21.27 9.54
C GLN A 217 0.17 22.21 8.34
N ASP A 218 1.13 23.07 7.99
CA ASP A 218 0.98 24.01 6.87
C ASP A 218 0.90 23.27 5.52
N THR A 219 1.73 22.23 5.33
CA THR A 219 1.67 21.35 4.17
C THR A 219 0.36 20.55 4.13
N LEU A 220 -0.10 20.06 5.27
CA LEU A 220 -1.38 19.35 5.37
C LEU A 220 -2.55 20.25 4.96
N ALA A 221 -2.60 21.48 5.47
CA ALA A 221 -3.66 22.42 5.12
C ALA A 221 -3.70 22.76 3.62
N ALA A 222 -2.53 22.90 2.99
CA ALA A 222 -2.42 23.25 1.59
C ALA A 222 -2.66 22.07 0.63
N GLU A 223 -2.14 20.89 0.96
CA GLU A 223 -2.08 19.76 0.03
C GLU A 223 -2.94 18.56 0.41
N TYR A 224 -3.31 18.42 1.69
CA TYR A 224 -4.09 17.32 2.25
C TYR A 224 -5.26 17.84 3.11
N PRO A 225 -6.16 18.67 2.53
CA PRO A 225 -7.18 19.39 3.28
C PRO A 225 -8.14 18.51 4.07
N ASP A 226 -8.44 17.29 3.61
CA ASP A 226 -9.36 16.40 4.32
C ASP A 226 -8.68 15.74 5.52
N SER A 227 -7.39 15.39 5.38
CA SER A 227 -6.52 15.00 6.48
C SER A 227 -6.41 16.11 7.54
N TYR A 228 -6.16 17.34 7.08
CA TYR A 228 -6.05 18.51 7.96
C TYR A 228 -7.34 18.76 8.75
N LYS A 229 -8.50 18.70 8.10
CA LYS A 229 -9.80 18.85 8.77
C LYS A 229 -10.02 17.76 9.82
N ALA A 230 -9.71 16.50 9.49
CA ALA A 230 -9.83 15.40 10.43
C ALA A 230 -8.95 15.62 11.67
N PHE A 231 -7.66 15.94 11.47
CA PHE A 231 -6.74 16.21 12.58
C PHE A 231 -7.15 17.42 13.41
N ALA A 232 -7.64 18.50 12.78
CA ALA A 232 -8.14 19.68 13.48
C ALA A 232 -9.37 19.37 14.37
N ALA A 233 -10.27 18.51 13.89
CA ALA A 233 -11.41 18.04 14.68
C ALA A 233 -10.93 17.25 15.90
N PHE A 234 -10.00 16.30 15.72
CA PHE A 234 -9.41 15.54 16.83
C PHE A 234 -8.67 16.43 17.83
N LYS A 235 -7.88 17.41 17.38
CA LYS A 235 -7.24 18.38 18.28
C LYS A 235 -8.28 19.10 19.13
N THR A 236 -9.38 19.53 18.53
CA THR A 236 -10.46 20.24 19.23
C THR A 236 -11.09 19.32 20.28
N VAL A 237 -11.48 18.11 19.88
CA VAL A 237 -12.15 17.15 20.77
C VAL A 237 -11.24 16.73 21.92
N PHE A 238 -9.98 16.35 21.66
CA PHE A 238 -9.05 15.96 22.72
C PHE A 238 -8.74 17.12 23.68
N GLY A 239 -8.59 18.33 23.15
CA GLY A 239 -8.35 19.53 23.96
C GLY A 239 -9.55 19.85 24.87
N GLN A 240 -10.76 19.85 24.31
CA GLN A 240 -11.99 20.09 25.06
C GLN A 240 -12.22 19.00 26.11
N TYR A 241 -12.01 17.73 25.76
CA TYR A 241 -12.16 16.62 26.69
C TYR A 241 -11.18 16.74 27.87
N TYR A 242 -9.90 16.99 27.59
CA TYR A 242 -8.89 17.19 28.62
C TYR A 242 -9.27 18.33 29.60
N LEU A 243 -9.69 19.48 29.06
CA LEU A 243 -10.09 20.63 29.88
C LEU A 243 -11.34 20.35 30.73
N ALA A 244 -12.32 19.65 30.18
CA ALA A 244 -13.54 19.30 30.89
C ALA A 244 -13.26 18.35 32.07
N ILE A 245 -12.47 17.29 31.85
CA ILE A 245 -12.07 16.37 32.93
C ILE A 245 -11.19 17.07 33.96
N LYS A 246 -10.28 17.95 33.54
CA LYS A 246 -9.50 18.76 34.47
C LYS A 246 -10.41 19.58 35.38
N GLY A 247 -11.37 20.30 34.83
CA GLY A 247 -12.33 21.09 35.63
C GLY A 247 -13.15 20.22 36.59
N LEU A 248 -13.61 19.04 36.15
CA LEU A 248 -14.30 18.09 37.03
C LEU A 248 -13.39 17.60 38.18
N SER A 249 -12.11 17.33 37.90
CA SER A 249 -11.14 16.92 38.93
C SER A 249 -10.86 18.03 39.95
N GLU A 250 -11.11 19.28 39.58
CA GLU A 250 -11.00 20.47 40.43
C GLU A 250 -12.36 20.84 41.10
N GLY A 251 -13.43 20.07 40.84
CA GLY A 251 -14.75 20.24 41.45
C GLY A 251 -15.75 21.08 40.66
N ASP A 252 -15.43 21.50 39.43
CA ASP A 252 -16.35 22.24 38.56
C ASP A 252 -17.33 21.30 37.84
N MET A 253 -18.44 21.00 38.51
CA MET A 253 -19.50 20.12 37.99
C MET A 253 -20.22 20.67 36.74
N SER A 254 -20.06 21.96 36.40
CA SER A 254 -20.65 22.51 35.16
C SER A 254 -20.02 21.93 33.89
N GLN A 255 -18.82 21.34 34.00
CA GLN A 255 -18.12 20.70 32.90
C GLN A 255 -18.73 19.34 32.52
N ALA A 256 -19.55 18.74 33.38
CA ALA A 256 -20.24 17.48 33.12
C ALA A 256 -21.11 17.56 31.86
N ALA A 257 -21.90 18.63 31.71
CA ALA A 257 -22.78 18.81 30.55
C ALA A 257 -21.99 18.95 29.24
N LYS A 258 -20.79 19.55 29.28
CA LYS A 258 -19.92 19.73 28.11
C LYS A 258 -19.36 18.40 27.60
N LEU A 259 -19.14 17.41 28.49
CA LEU A 259 -18.67 16.08 28.07
C LEU A 259 -19.67 15.36 27.16
N THR A 260 -20.99 15.59 27.31
CA THR A 260 -22.00 15.05 26.37
C THR A 260 -21.78 15.56 24.95
N GLU A 261 -21.59 16.88 24.81
CA GLU A 261 -21.44 17.56 23.52
C GLU A 261 -20.11 17.19 22.85
N ILE A 262 -19.04 17.09 23.64
CA ILE A 262 -17.72 16.64 23.19
C ILE A 262 -17.81 15.20 22.68
N GLY A 263 -18.56 14.35 23.38
CA GLY A 263 -18.81 13.00 22.96
C GLY A 263 -19.40 12.86 21.56
N ALA A 264 -20.44 13.65 21.26
CA ALA A 264 -21.08 13.59 19.94
C ALA A 264 -20.08 13.98 18.84
N SER A 265 -19.30 15.04 19.11
CA SER A 265 -18.23 15.51 18.25
C SER A 265 -17.09 14.48 18.09
N PHE A 266 -16.85 13.64 19.11
CA PHE A 266 -15.86 12.57 19.07
C PHE A 266 -16.28 11.44 18.11
N VAL A 267 -17.55 11.04 18.13
CA VAL A 267 -18.08 10.02 17.18
C VAL A 267 -17.92 10.47 15.73
N ASP A 268 -18.21 11.74 15.46
CA ASP A 268 -18.02 12.33 14.13
C ASP A 268 -16.53 12.38 13.74
N SER A 269 -15.66 12.71 14.69
CA SER A 269 -14.20 12.74 14.47
C SER A 269 -13.62 11.35 14.18
N ILE A 270 -14.06 10.32 14.92
CA ILE A 270 -13.68 8.92 14.69
C ILE A 270 -14.09 8.46 13.29
N SER A 271 -15.29 8.82 12.84
CA SER A 271 -15.75 8.55 11.48
C SER A 271 -14.91 9.26 10.42
N ALA A 272 -14.28 10.39 10.75
CA ALA A 272 -13.37 11.12 9.87
C ALA A 272 -11.93 10.60 9.85
N LEU A 273 -11.56 9.65 10.72
CA LEU A 273 -10.20 9.08 10.81
C LEU A 273 -9.81 8.24 9.57
N GLN A 274 -10.79 7.85 8.75
CA GLN A 274 -10.56 7.25 7.44
C GLN A 274 -10.12 8.27 6.38
N ASN A 275 -10.48 9.55 6.53
CA ASN A 275 -10.25 10.57 5.51
C ASN A 275 -8.77 10.74 5.16
N PRO A 276 -7.82 10.76 6.14
CA PRO A 276 -6.41 10.80 5.81
C PRO A 276 -5.95 9.65 4.91
N PHE A 277 -6.35 8.42 5.20
CA PHE A 277 -5.95 7.25 4.41
C PHE A 277 -6.59 7.26 3.01
N MET A 278 -7.88 7.62 2.92
CA MET A 278 -8.57 7.76 1.63
C MET A 278 -7.95 8.85 0.74
N GLU A 279 -7.59 10.00 1.32
CA GLU A 279 -6.97 11.10 0.60
C GLU A 279 -5.57 10.72 0.08
N LEU A 280 -4.78 10.02 0.88
CA LEU A 280 -3.49 9.47 0.46
C LEU A 280 -3.65 8.47 -0.68
N SER A 281 -4.58 7.52 -0.57
CA SER A 281 -4.87 6.53 -1.60
C SER A 281 -5.29 7.17 -2.93
N ALA A 282 -6.17 8.18 -2.89
CA ALA A 282 -6.60 8.91 -4.08
C ALA A 282 -5.44 9.65 -4.76
N LYS A 283 -4.54 10.27 -3.98
CA LYS A 283 -3.37 10.99 -4.50
C LYS A 283 -2.24 10.06 -4.98
N ALA A 284 -2.16 8.84 -4.44
CA ALA A 284 -1.22 7.81 -4.89
C ALA A 284 -1.63 7.19 -6.23
N LYS A 285 -2.94 7.13 -6.53
CA LYS A 285 -3.51 6.48 -7.72
C LYS A 285 -2.78 6.78 -9.04
N PRO A 286 -2.43 8.05 -9.39
CA PRO A 286 -1.73 8.32 -10.63
C PRO A 286 -0.33 7.69 -10.69
N ASN A 287 0.36 7.61 -9.55
CA ASN A 287 1.67 6.96 -9.46
C ASN A 287 1.52 5.45 -9.62
N THR A 288 0.59 4.82 -8.87
CA THR A 288 0.27 3.39 -8.98
C THR A 288 -0.12 3.00 -10.41
N THR A 289 -0.89 3.85 -11.10
CA THR A 289 -1.27 3.65 -12.51
C THR A 289 -0.05 3.63 -13.43
N LYS A 290 0.84 4.63 -13.31
CA LYS A 290 2.07 4.70 -14.10
C LYS A 290 3.01 3.51 -13.83
N ILE A 291 3.15 3.11 -12.57
CA ILE A 291 3.93 1.94 -12.16
C ILE A 291 3.37 0.68 -12.82
N LYS A 292 2.06 0.43 -12.71
CA LYS A 292 1.38 -0.70 -13.35
C LYS A 292 1.57 -0.70 -14.86
N ASP A 293 1.38 0.43 -15.52
CA ASP A 293 1.45 0.52 -17.00
C ASP A 293 2.87 0.32 -17.51
N ALA A 294 3.87 0.87 -16.82
CA ALA A 294 5.28 0.63 -17.14
C ALA A 294 5.67 -0.84 -16.93
N TYR A 295 5.24 -1.44 -15.81
CA TYR A 295 5.49 -2.85 -15.53
C TYR A 295 4.73 -3.78 -16.50
N ALA A 296 3.53 -3.41 -16.94
CA ALA A 296 2.80 -4.12 -17.98
C ALA A 296 3.51 -4.06 -19.33
N SER A 297 4.09 -2.90 -19.68
CA SER A 297 4.87 -2.73 -20.91
C SER A 297 6.16 -3.56 -20.87
N TYR A 298 6.84 -3.57 -19.72
CA TYR A 298 7.99 -4.45 -19.48
C TYR A 298 7.61 -5.93 -19.64
N THR A 299 6.51 -6.37 -19.00
CA THR A 299 5.97 -7.72 -19.14
C THR A 299 5.66 -8.07 -20.61
N LYS A 300 5.05 -7.14 -21.37
CA LYS A 300 4.77 -7.34 -22.81
C LYS A 300 6.05 -7.52 -23.64
N ALA A 301 7.12 -6.79 -23.29
CA ALA A 301 8.42 -6.96 -23.95
C ALA A 301 9.01 -8.36 -23.70
N LEU A 302 8.82 -8.90 -22.49
CA LEU A 302 9.21 -10.29 -22.15
C LEU A 302 8.33 -11.33 -22.87
N ASP A 303 7.03 -11.08 -23.02
CA ASP A 303 6.12 -11.89 -23.85
C ASP A 303 6.60 -11.93 -25.31
N PHE A 304 6.96 -10.76 -25.88
CA PHE A 304 7.50 -10.67 -27.24
C PHE A 304 8.76 -11.52 -27.43
N TYR A 305 9.68 -11.48 -26.45
CA TYR A 305 10.87 -12.33 -26.44
C TYR A 305 10.53 -13.82 -26.53
N SER A 306 9.54 -14.25 -25.74
CA SER A 306 9.09 -15.65 -25.66
C SER A 306 8.41 -16.10 -26.94
N GLU A 307 7.48 -15.31 -27.50
CA GLU A 307 6.75 -15.62 -28.72
C GLU A 307 7.66 -15.72 -29.95
N LYS A 308 8.64 -14.82 -30.05
CA LYS A 308 9.60 -14.78 -31.16
C LYS A 308 10.71 -15.80 -31.03
N LYS A 309 10.76 -16.56 -29.92
CA LYS A 309 11.80 -17.55 -29.62
C LYS A 309 13.18 -16.99 -29.94
N LEU A 310 13.44 -15.73 -29.52
CA LEU A 310 14.68 -15.03 -29.86
C LEU A 310 15.93 -15.80 -29.37
N TYR A 311 15.75 -16.82 -28.50
CA TYR A 311 16.56 -18.03 -28.42
C TYR A 311 15.80 -19.19 -27.71
N SER A 312 16.19 -20.46 -27.91
CA SER A 312 15.38 -21.65 -27.54
C SER A 312 16.02 -22.69 -26.60
N LYS A 313 17.03 -22.35 -25.78
CA LYS A 313 17.67 -23.40 -24.94
C LYS A 313 18.00 -23.10 -23.47
N GLU A 314 17.75 -21.92 -22.92
CA GLU A 314 17.91 -21.72 -21.48
C GLU A 314 16.82 -20.81 -20.92
N ASN A 315 16.13 -21.30 -19.89
CA ASN A 315 14.97 -20.73 -19.17
C ASN A 315 15.21 -19.37 -18.47
N LYS A 316 16.18 -18.57 -18.90
CA LYS A 316 16.77 -17.51 -18.08
C LYS A 316 15.91 -16.25 -17.93
N LEU A 317 15.08 -15.94 -18.91
CA LEU A 317 14.16 -14.80 -18.88
C LEU A 317 12.70 -15.21 -18.60
N VAL A 318 12.45 -16.50 -18.31
CA VAL A 318 11.14 -17.17 -18.35
C VAL A 318 10.38 -16.99 -17.02
N GLN A 319 10.30 -15.76 -16.53
CA GLN A 319 9.54 -15.41 -15.32
C GLN A 319 8.42 -14.44 -15.67
N ASN A 320 7.70 -14.77 -16.74
CA ASN A 320 6.71 -13.88 -17.28
C ASN A 320 5.41 -13.95 -16.47
N ASN A 321 5.06 -15.14 -15.96
CA ASN A 321 3.92 -15.29 -15.06
C ASN A 321 4.09 -14.54 -13.72
N GLN A 322 5.31 -14.47 -13.19
CA GLN A 322 5.65 -13.64 -12.03
C GLN A 322 5.35 -12.17 -12.31
N ASN A 323 5.88 -11.64 -13.41
CA ASN A 323 5.67 -10.25 -13.80
C ASN A 323 4.19 -9.93 -14.08
N LYS A 324 3.48 -10.88 -14.70
CA LYS A 324 2.02 -10.84 -14.90
C LYS A 324 1.25 -10.77 -13.58
N ALA A 325 1.68 -11.49 -12.54
CA ALA A 325 1.11 -11.42 -11.20
C ALA A 325 1.33 -10.04 -10.54
N VAL A 326 2.50 -9.42 -10.73
CA VAL A 326 2.77 -8.04 -10.28
C VAL A 326 1.82 -7.03 -10.92
N VAL A 327 1.62 -7.11 -12.24
CA VAL A 327 0.66 -6.23 -12.94
C VAL A 327 -0.76 -6.41 -12.38
N PHE A 328 -1.15 -7.66 -12.10
CA PHE A 328 -2.44 -7.97 -11.48
C PHE A 328 -2.58 -7.36 -10.09
N ALA A 329 -1.54 -7.48 -9.25
CA ALA A 329 -1.55 -6.92 -7.90
C ALA A 329 -1.78 -5.41 -7.90
N TYR A 330 -1.10 -4.67 -8.79
CA TYR A 330 -1.36 -3.24 -8.96
C TYR A 330 -2.76 -2.93 -9.50
N ALA A 331 -3.30 -3.77 -10.40
CA ALA A 331 -4.67 -3.59 -10.89
C ALA A 331 -5.72 -3.80 -9.79
N ILE A 332 -5.50 -4.75 -8.88
CA ILE A 332 -6.34 -4.94 -7.69
C ILE A 332 -6.26 -3.71 -6.79
N GLN A 333 -5.06 -3.21 -6.50
CA GLN A 333 -4.88 -2.00 -5.69
C GLN A 333 -5.62 -0.78 -6.30
N LEU A 334 -5.54 -0.59 -7.62
CA LEU A 334 -6.29 0.48 -8.30
C LEU A 334 -7.81 0.29 -8.21
N TYR A 335 -8.28 -0.95 -8.35
CA TYR A 335 -9.70 -1.27 -8.15
C TYR A 335 -10.15 -0.92 -6.73
N GLU A 336 -9.35 -1.29 -5.72
CA GLU A 336 -9.64 -1.02 -4.31
C GLU A 336 -9.70 0.47 -4.02
N ILE A 337 -8.75 1.26 -4.54
CA ILE A 337 -8.75 2.72 -4.41
C ILE A 337 -10.04 3.32 -4.99
N ASP A 338 -10.51 2.84 -6.15
CA ASP A 338 -11.65 3.42 -6.85
C ASP A 338 -13.00 2.95 -6.34
N LYS A 339 -13.08 1.71 -5.86
CA LYS A 339 -14.33 1.09 -5.41
C LYS A 339 -14.49 1.12 -3.90
N ASN A 340 -13.43 1.47 -3.17
CA ASN A 340 -13.37 1.40 -1.72
C ASN A 340 -13.92 0.05 -1.25
N LYS A 341 -13.40 -1.00 -1.89
CA LYS A 341 -13.61 -2.43 -1.61
C LYS A 341 -12.76 -3.29 -2.55
N PRO A 342 -12.36 -4.50 -2.12
CA PRO A 342 -11.73 -5.47 -2.99
C PRO A 342 -12.69 -6.03 -4.05
N PRO A 343 -12.16 -6.58 -5.17
CA PRO A 343 -12.96 -7.33 -6.12
C PRO A 343 -13.65 -8.53 -5.45
N ALA A 344 -14.96 -8.63 -5.60
CA ALA A 344 -15.77 -9.75 -5.08
C ALA A 344 -15.72 -10.97 -6.02
N SER A 345 -14.53 -11.33 -6.50
CA SER A 345 -14.34 -12.41 -7.46
C SER A 345 -14.11 -13.73 -6.75
N GLU A 346 -14.73 -14.82 -7.23
CA GLU A 346 -14.60 -16.17 -6.64
C GLU A 346 -13.54 -17.02 -7.34
N SER A 347 -13.10 -16.60 -8.54
CA SER A 347 -12.08 -17.26 -9.34
C SER A 347 -11.14 -16.25 -9.99
N PHE A 348 -10.00 -16.73 -10.49
CA PHE A 348 -9.07 -15.90 -11.27
C PHE A 348 -9.71 -15.39 -12.57
N SER A 349 -10.54 -16.20 -13.23
CA SER A 349 -11.24 -15.82 -14.47
C SER A 349 -12.20 -14.66 -14.25
N ASP A 350 -12.99 -14.72 -13.18
CA ASP A 350 -13.92 -13.65 -12.80
C ASP A 350 -13.18 -12.37 -12.45
N LEU A 351 -12.06 -12.50 -11.75
CA LEU A 351 -11.19 -11.37 -11.41
C LEU A 351 -10.60 -10.72 -12.66
N LEU A 352 -10.03 -11.52 -13.56
CA LEU A 352 -9.49 -11.04 -14.84
C LEU A 352 -10.56 -10.30 -15.65
N SER A 353 -11.76 -10.87 -15.74
CA SER A 353 -12.91 -10.27 -16.40
C SER A 353 -13.32 -8.93 -15.77
N THR A 354 -13.41 -8.89 -14.43
CA THR A 354 -13.76 -7.69 -13.67
C THR A 354 -12.76 -6.56 -13.90
N LEU A 355 -11.46 -6.86 -13.80
CA LEU A 355 -10.40 -5.87 -13.94
C LEU A 355 -10.25 -5.39 -15.39
N ARG A 356 -10.45 -6.25 -16.38
CA ARG A 356 -10.48 -5.85 -17.80
C ARG A 356 -11.72 -5.03 -18.14
N GLY A 357 -12.91 -5.47 -17.73
CA GLY A 357 -14.17 -4.77 -17.99
C GLY A 357 -14.22 -3.38 -17.35
N SER A 358 -13.43 -3.16 -16.29
CA SER A 358 -13.28 -1.87 -15.60
C SER A 358 -12.04 -1.07 -16.05
N ASN A 359 -11.32 -1.50 -17.09
CA ASN A 359 -10.12 -0.86 -17.64
C ASN A 359 -8.92 -0.72 -16.68
N TYR A 360 -8.80 -1.57 -15.65
CA TYR A 360 -7.61 -1.60 -14.78
C TYR A 360 -6.46 -2.43 -15.39
N LEU A 361 -6.78 -3.40 -16.25
CA LEU A 361 -5.80 -4.22 -16.97
C LEU A 361 -5.86 -3.97 -18.48
N SER A 362 -4.68 -3.96 -19.10
CA SER A 362 -4.54 -3.84 -20.56
C SER A 362 -5.11 -5.08 -21.26
N SER A 363 -5.86 -4.88 -22.35
CA SER A 363 -6.38 -5.96 -23.21
C SER A 363 -5.25 -6.79 -23.84
N ASP A 364 -4.14 -6.16 -24.19
CA ASP A 364 -3.07 -6.82 -24.95
C ASP A 364 -2.14 -7.69 -24.09
N LEU A 365 -2.28 -7.65 -22.76
CA LEU A 365 -1.53 -8.55 -21.88
C LEU A 365 -2.29 -9.88 -21.77
N LYS A 366 -1.64 -10.96 -22.24
CA LYS A 366 -2.24 -12.30 -22.34
C LYS A 366 -2.01 -13.08 -21.04
N TYR A 367 -3.07 -13.69 -20.53
CA TYR A 367 -3.04 -14.56 -19.36
C TYR A 367 -3.56 -15.93 -19.75
N ASN A 368 -2.84 -16.98 -19.35
CA ASN A 368 -3.33 -18.35 -19.42
C ASN A 368 -3.94 -18.69 -18.07
N GLU A 369 -5.27 -18.83 -18.00
CA GLU A 369 -5.98 -19.02 -16.73
C GLU A 369 -5.53 -20.29 -15.98
N ASN A 370 -4.99 -21.30 -16.67
CA ASN A 370 -4.47 -22.50 -16.02
C ASN A 370 -3.17 -22.29 -15.25
N ASP A 371 -2.46 -21.19 -15.52
CA ASP A 371 -1.20 -20.84 -14.88
C ASP A 371 -1.40 -19.88 -13.70
N PHE A 372 -2.63 -19.53 -13.37
CA PHE A 372 -2.95 -18.62 -12.28
C PHE A 372 -4.09 -19.15 -11.41
N SER A 373 -4.02 -18.82 -10.13
CA SER A 373 -5.11 -19.04 -9.19
C SER A 373 -5.36 -17.76 -8.42
N TYR A 374 -6.59 -17.59 -7.96
CA TYR A 374 -6.95 -16.52 -7.06
C TYR A 374 -7.75 -17.10 -5.91
N THR A 375 -7.34 -16.78 -4.70
CA THR A 375 -8.05 -17.13 -3.48
C THR A 375 -8.24 -15.88 -2.65
N SER A 376 -9.46 -15.73 -2.15
CA SER A 376 -9.79 -14.77 -1.11
C SER A 376 -10.38 -15.51 0.06
N ASP A 377 -9.92 -15.20 1.27
CA ASP A 377 -10.55 -15.70 2.50
C ASP A 377 -11.83 -14.91 2.86
N GLY A 378 -12.21 -13.93 2.04
CA GLY A 378 -13.38 -13.07 2.23
C GLY A 378 -13.25 -12.06 3.37
N ALA A 379 -12.19 -12.10 4.19
CA ALA A 379 -12.10 -11.37 5.45
C ALA A 379 -10.83 -10.53 5.60
N MET A 380 -9.68 -11.02 5.15
CA MET A 380 -8.39 -10.41 5.47
C MET A 380 -7.34 -10.54 4.37
N TYR A 381 -7.35 -11.53 3.47
CA TYR A 381 -6.28 -11.69 2.47
C TYR A 381 -6.77 -11.99 1.06
N PHE A 382 -5.99 -11.49 0.09
CA PHE A 382 -6.05 -11.89 -1.30
C PHE A 382 -4.72 -12.52 -1.70
N GLU A 383 -4.81 -13.71 -2.27
CA GLU A 383 -3.67 -14.44 -2.78
C GLU A 383 -3.82 -14.62 -4.28
N ILE A 384 -2.78 -14.28 -5.03
CA ILE A 384 -2.62 -14.74 -6.40
C ILE A 384 -1.57 -15.83 -6.39
N GLY A 385 -1.98 -17.00 -6.86
CA GLY A 385 -1.04 -18.03 -7.28
C GLY A 385 -0.66 -17.80 -8.73
N TYR A 386 0.61 -17.98 -9.05
CA TYR A 386 1.08 -18.10 -10.43
C TYR A 386 1.97 -19.33 -10.56
N LYS A 387 1.96 -19.91 -11.74
CA LYS A 387 2.84 -21.03 -12.08
C LYS A 387 4.19 -20.50 -12.49
N ASP A 388 5.22 -20.78 -11.69
CA ASP A 388 6.60 -20.47 -12.02
C ASP A 388 7.01 -21.31 -13.24
N GLU A 389 7.34 -20.64 -14.34
CA GLU A 389 7.56 -21.29 -15.63
C GLU A 389 8.89 -22.07 -15.67
N VAL A 390 9.79 -21.83 -14.70
CA VAL A 390 11.09 -22.52 -14.58
C VAL A 390 10.96 -23.84 -13.81
N SER A 391 10.35 -23.79 -12.63
CA SER A 391 10.18 -24.93 -11.71
C SER A 391 8.88 -25.70 -11.93
N ASN A 392 7.94 -25.12 -12.68
CA ASN A 392 6.60 -25.65 -12.95
C ASN A 392 5.76 -25.84 -11.68
N LYS A 393 6.10 -25.14 -10.59
CA LYS A 393 5.38 -25.14 -9.31
C LYS A 393 4.46 -23.93 -9.21
N MET A 394 3.37 -24.08 -8.47
CA MET A 394 2.55 -22.94 -8.07
C MET A 394 3.24 -22.19 -6.94
N GLU A 395 3.50 -20.91 -7.16
CA GLU A 395 3.98 -19.98 -6.14
C GLU A 395 2.82 -19.07 -5.73
N ILE A 396 2.72 -18.78 -4.43
CA ILE A 396 1.65 -17.95 -3.87
C ILE A 396 2.23 -16.59 -3.49
N PHE A 397 1.50 -15.54 -3.89
CA PHE A 397 1.80 -14.16 -3.59
C PHE A 397 0.60 -13.50 -2.90
N VAL A 398 0.81 -13.01 -1.68
CA VAL A 398 -0.21 -12.31 -0.89
C VAL A 398 -0.22 -10.83 -1.28
N ILE A 399 -1.32 -10.34 -1.82
CA ILE A 399 -1.38 -9.03 -2.51
C ILE A 399 -1.97 -7.93 -1.66
N GLY A 400 -2.89 -8.26 -0.76
CA GLY A 400 -3.61 -7.25 -0.01
C GLY A 400 -4.16 -7.78 1.29
N VAL A 401 -4.41 -6.83 2.20
CA VAL A 401 -5.20 -7.04 3.40
C VAL A 401 -6.57 -6.39 3.20
N LYS A 402 -7.67 -7.15 3.26
CA LYS A 402 -9.02 -6.58 3.09
C LYS A 402 -9.27 -5.50 4.15
N GLU A 403 -10.00 -4.48 3.69
CA GLU A 403 -10.68 -3.32 4.29
C GLU A 403 -11.35 -3.50 5.68
N ALA A 404 -10.71 -4.19 6.61
CA ALA A 404 -11.12 -4.17 8.01
C ALA A 404 -10.52 -2.96 8.72
N VAL A 405 -9.52 -2.24 8.19
CA VAL A 405 -8.93 -1.05 8.85
C VAL A 405 -9.89 0.14 8.79
N THR A 406 -10.36 0.51 7.60
CA THR A 406 -11.35 1.57 7.37
C THR A 406 -12.67 1.26 8.05
N THR A 407 -13.12 0.00 7.92
CA THR A 407 -14.32 -0.46 8.60
C THR A 407 -14.10 -0.65 10.11
N SER A 408 -12.93 -0.94 10.67
CA SER A 408 -12.77 -1.06 12.14
C SER A 408 -12.51 0.27 12.84
N LEU A 409 -11.87 1.23 12.15
CA LEU A 409 -11.76 2.61 12.63
C LEU A 409 -13.15 3.28 12.64
N GLY A 410 -14.01 3.01 11.63
CA GLY A 410 -15.40 3.47 11.56
C GLY A 410 -16.49 2.56 12.18
N ALA A 411 -16.23 1.25 12.35
CA ALA A 411 -17.08 0.27 13.06
C ALA A 411 -16.72 0.11 14.53
N SER A 412 -15.93 1.04 15.06
CA SER A 412 -16.11 1.51 16.45
C SER A 412 -17.54 1.98 16.73
N THR A 413 -18.41 2.09 15.72
CA THR A 413 -19.88 2.09 15.85
C THR A 413 -20.49 0.77 16.33
N GLN A 414 -19.71 -0.23 16.77
CA GLN A 414 -20.24 -1.13 17.79
C GLN A 414 -20.52 -0.31 19.03
N VAL A 415 -21.77 0.16 19.11
CA VAL A 415 -22.47 0.39 20.38
C VAL A 415 -22.07 -0.78 21.24
N VAL A 416 -21.23 -0.50 22.23
CA VAL A 416 -21.02 -1.39 23.35
C VAL A 416 -22.39 -1.48 24.02
N LYS A 417 -23.19 -2.43 23.55
CA LYS A 417 -24.34 -2.93 24.27
C LYS A 417 -23.77 -3.83 25.35
N ILE A 418 -23.22 -3.20 26.40
CA ILE A 418 -23.18 -3.86 27.70
C ILE A 418 -24.63 -4.15 28.03
N LYS A 419 -24.96 -5.41 28.33
CA LYS A 419 -26.29 -5.78 28.79
C LYS A 419 -26.74 -4.75 29.84
N ASP A 420 -27.80 -4.01 29.49
CA ASP A 420 -28.45 -2.92 30.23
C ASP A 420 -27.75 -1.55 30.34
N VAL A 421 -26.70 -1.27 29.56
CA VAL A 421 -26.19 0.11 29.39
C VAL A 421 -25.80 0.36 27.93
N GLU A 422 -26.60 1.21 27.27
CA GLU A 422 -26.23 1.89 26.03
C GLU A 422 -24.96 2.71 26.31
N ILE A 423 -23.81 2.49 25.63
CA ILE A 423 -22.82 3.57 25.49
C ILE A 423 -23.41 4.62 24.55
N ASN A 424 -24.36 5.30 25.13
CA ASN A 424 -24.77 6.63 24.83
C ASN A 424 -23.82 7.50 25.65
N LEU A 425 -23.43 8.66 25.14
CA LEU A 425 -22.71 9.67 25.92
C LEU A 425 -23.54 10.19 27.11
N ASN A 426 -24.69 9.56 27.38
CA ASN A 426 -25.44 9.51 28.61
C ASN A 426 -24.64 9.24 29.90
N PHE A 427 -23.33 9.03 29.93
CA PHE A 427 -22.61 9.25 31.20
C PHE A 427 -22.86 10.67 31.69
N ALA A 428 -22.87 11.63 30.77
CA ALA A 428 -23.19 13.00 31.07
C ALA A 428 -24.71 13.26 31.19
N ASN A 429 -25.63 12.51 30.59
CA ASN A 429 -27.07 12.59 30.98
C ASN A 429 -27.37 11.88 32.31
N THR A 430 -26.60 10.88 32.73
CA THR A 430 -26.74 10.22 34.04
C THR A 430 -26.17 11.13 35.11
N LEU A 431 -24.98 11.70 34.87
CA LEU A 431 -24.34 12.70 35.72
C LEU A 431 -25.17 14.01 35.75
N VAL A 432 -25.71 14.50 34.62
CA VAL A 432 -26.60 15.67 34.56
C VAL A 432 -27.97 15.39 35.19
N ASN A 433 -28.60 14.22 34.99
CA ASN A 433 -29.86 13.89 35.67
C ASN A 433 -29.67 13.66 37.18
N TYR A 434 -28.50 13.17 37.60
CA TYR A 434 -28.12 13.00 38.99
C TYR A 434 -27.78 14.35 39.65
N ILE A 435 -27.02 15.23 38.99
CA ILE A 435 -26.74 16.60 39.45
C ILE A 435 -28.00 17.49 39.45
N SER A 436 -28.89 17.32 38.46
CA SER A 436 -30.18 18.03 38.41
C SER A 436 -31.16 17.57 39.50
N SER A 437 -30.94 16.39 40.09
CA SER A 437 -31.71 15.89 41.24
C SER A 437 -31.23 16.43 42.59
N LEU A 438 -30.08 17.12 42.62
CA LEU A 438 -29.47 17.74 43.80
C LEU A 438 -29.74 19.26 43.88
N THR A 439 -30.46 19.82 42.89
CA THR A 439 -30.82 21.25 42.81
C THR A 439 -32.32 21.53 43.04
N TYR A 440 -33.03 20.58 43.66
CA TYR A 440 -34.36 20.77 44.26
C TYR A 440 -34.39 20.39 45.74
#